data_AF-A0A955AI19-F1
#
_entry.id   AF-A0A955AI19-F1
#
_cell.length_a   1.000
_cell.length_b   1.000
_cell.length_c   1.000
_cell.angle_alpha   90.00
_cell.angle_beta   90.00
_cell.angle_gamma   90.00
#
_symmetry.space_group_name_H-M   'P 1'
#
loop_
_entity.id
_entity.type
_entity.pdbx_description
1 polymer ?
#
loop_
_entity_poly.entity_id
_entity_poly.type
_entity_poly.pdbx_seq_one_letter_code
_entity_poly.pdbx_strand_id
1 'polypeptide(L)'
;TLLVNNADPIGHNTKIDTVANKGINPNLPAGASLEEKFKEEERLPSSVSCSIHPWMNSWLLIKDSPYMAVTPADGKFEIANVPAGEWTFQFWHETAGYVRDVKVNGKAAEWSKGRTDVKIAAGKDTDLGTVAIGAKAFESK
;
A
#
# COMPACT_ATOMS: atom_id res chain seq x y z
N THR A 1 -15.67 0.78 -0.27
CA THR A 1 -16.22 -0.52 0.13
C THR A 1 -15.34 -1.63 -0.41
N LEU A 2 -15.02 -2.63 0.39
CA LEU A 2 -14.29 -3.84 0.00
C LEU A 2 -15.26 -5.02 0.00
N LEU A 3 -15.33 -5.77 -1.12
CA LEU A 3 -16.02 -7.05 -1.17
C LEU A 3 -14.99 -8.17 -0.98
N VAL A 4 -15.14 -8.93 0.10
CA VAL A 4 -14.34 -10.13 0.37
C VAL A 4 -15.17 -11.33 -0.04
N ASN A 5 -14.63 -12.17 -0.92
CA ASN A 5 -15.32 -13.35 -1.43
C ASN A 5 -14.49 -14.61 -1.18
N ASN A 6 -15.12 -15.65 -0.65
CA ASN A 6 -14.54 -16.98 -0.58
C ASN A 6 -15.08 -17.84 -1.73
N ALA A 7 -14.31 -17.93 -2.81
CA ALA A 7 -14.64 -18.77 -3.96
C ALA A 7 -14.19 -20.24 -3.79
N ASP A 8 -13.42 -20.55 -2.75
CA ASP A 8 -12.90 -21.88 -2.48
C ASP A 8 -13.95 -22.78 -1.81
N PRO A 9 -13.85 -24.12 -1.96
CA PRO A 9 -14.73 -25.07 -1.29
C PRO A 9 -14.38 -25.29 0.19
N ILE A 10 -13.36 -24.61 0.72
CA ILE A 10 -12.91 -24.69 2.11
C ILE A 10 -13.18 -23.36 2.84
N GLY A 11 -13.31 -23.41 4.16
CA GLY A 11 -13.54 -22.21 4.97
C GLY A 11 -12.26 -21.41 5.17
N HIS A 12 -12.36 -20.08 5.10
CA HIS A 12 -11.29 -19.14 5.39
C HIS A 12 -11.74 -18.15 6.47
N ASN A 13 -10.83 -17.35 6.98
CA ASN A 13 -11.16 -16.10 7.66
C ASN A 13 -10.38 -14.95 7.01
N THR A 14 -10.88 -13.72 7.15
CA THR A 14 -10.22 -12.52 6.64
C THR A 14 -9.98 -11.56 7.78
N LYS A 15 -8.80 -11.68 8.41
CA LYS A 15 -8.36 -10.76 9.44
C LYS A 15 -7.76 -9.51 8.80
N ILE A 16 -8.30 -8.33 9.10
CA ILE A 16 -7.76 -7.05 8.65
C ILE A 16 -7.39 -6.23 9.90
N ASP A 17 -6.08 -5.98 10.06
CA ASP A 17 -5.53 -5.25 11.21
C ASP A 17 -5.37 -3.76 10.88
N THR A 18 -6.50 -3.06 10.86
CA THR A 18 -6.55 -1.60 10.67
C THR A 18 -6.11 -0.84 11.92
N VAL A 19 -5.67 0.41 11.75
CA VAL A 19 -5.28 1.29 12.87
C VAL A 19 -6.32 2.38 13.12
N ALA A 20 -6.74 3.08 12.07
CA ALA A 20 -7.74 4.15 12.17
C ALA A 20 -9.17 3.59 12.19
N ASN A 21 -9.40 2.49 11.47
CA ASN A 21 -10.67 1.78 11.46
C ASN A 21 -10.70 0.65 12.51
N LYS A 22 -11.89 0.13 12.81
CA LYS A 22 -12.05 -1.08 13.64
C LYS A 22 -11.54 -2.30 12.87
N GLY A 23 -10.55 -2.99 13.43
CA GLY A 23 -10.07 -4.26 12.85
C GLY A 23 -11.15 -5.34 12.85
N ILE A 24 -11.09 -6.22 11.86
CA ILE A 24 -12.08 -7.30 11.66
C ILE A 24 -11.39 -8.67 11.59
N ASN A 25 -12.12 -9.72 11.98
CA ASN A 25 -11.68 -11.11 11.78
C ASN A 25 -12.87 -12.07 11.54
N PRO A 26 -13.69 -11.84 10.51
CA PRO A 26 -14.80 -12.70 10.12
C PRO A 26 -14.34 -14.07 9.62
N ASN A 27 -15.09 -15.10 9.99
CA ASN A 27 -15.03 -16.40 9.31
C ASN A 27 -15.89 -16.34 8.04
N LEU A 28 -15.36 -16.90 6.95
CA LEU A 28 -15.97 -16.98 5.62
C LEU A 28 -16.03 -18.45 5.20
N PRO A 29 -17.16 -19.13 5.42
CA PRO A 29 -17.41 -20.47 4.89
C PRO A 29 -17.29 -20.51 3.35
N ALA A 30 -17.22 -21.73 2.80
CA ALA A 30 -17.20 -21.94 1.35
C ALA A 30 -18.35 -21.20 0.64
N GLY A 31 -18.02 -20.43 -0.40
CA GLY A 31 -18.99 -19.65 -1.16
C GLY A 31 -19.54 -18.39 -0.47
N ALA A 32 -19.10 -18.06 0.74
CA ALA A 32 -19.58 -16.87 1.47
C ALA A 32 -18.86 -15.59 1.01
N SER A 33 -19.55 -14.45 1.18
CA SER A 33 -19.00 -13.12 0.92
C SER A 33 -19.29 -12.16 2.06
N LEU A 34 -18.42 -11.17 2.25
CA LEU A 34 -18.57 -10.07 3.18
C LEU A 34 -18.35 -8.74 2.47
N GLU A 35 -19.25 -7.78 2.68
CA GLU A 35 -19.02 -6.39 2.33
C GLU A 35 -18.52 -5.63 3.56
N GLU A 36 -17.33 -5.05 3.47
CA GLU A 36 -16.73 -4.24 4.54
C GLU A 36 -16.61 -2.76 4.10
N LYS A 37 -16.96 -1.85 5.01
CA LYS A 37 -16.91 -0.41 4.78
C LYS A 37 -15.98 0.25 5.79
N PHE A 38 -14.91 0.82 5.27
CA PHE A 38 -13.99 1.66 6.04
C PHE A 38 -14.47 3.11 6.00
N LYS A 39 -14.37 3.79 7.15
CA LYS A 39 -14.79 5.19 7.32
C LYS A 39 -13.63 6.16 7.24
N GLU A 40 -12.46 5.72 7.68
CA GLU A 40 -11.27 6.55 7.78
C GLU A 40 -10.19 6.05 6.81
N GLU A 41 -9.36 6.96 6.31
CA GLU A 41 -8.14 6.57 5.62
C GLU A 41 -7.17 5.85 6.57
N GLU A 42 -6.44 4.87 6.05
CA GLU A 42 -5.29 4.30 6.75
C GLU A 42 -4.00 4.98 6.28
N ARG A 43 -3.15 5.31 7.25
CA ARG A 43 -1.85 5.94 6.98
C ARG A 43 -0.89 5.00 6.25
N LEU A 44 -0.96 3.71 6.57
CA LEU A 44 -0.12 2.65 6.03
C LEU A 44 -1.02 1.51 5.55
N PRO A 45 -0.53 0.65 4.65
CA PRO A 45 -1.24 -0.57 4.32
C PRO A 45 -1.49 -1.41 5.59
N SER A 46 -2.73 -1.83 5.78
CA SER A 46 -3.15 -2.75 6.85
C SER A 46 -2.89 -4.18 6.40
N SER A 47 -2.40 -5.03 7.31
CA SER A 47 -2.22 -6.45 7.00
C SER A 47 -3.56 -7.14 6.88
N VAL A 48 -3.70 -7.92 5.81
CA VAL A 48 -4.82 -8.83 5.59
C VAL A 48 -4.28 -10.25 5.67
N SER A 49 -4.86 -11.08 6.52
CA SER A 49 -4.38 -12.45 6.72
C SER A 49 -5.50 -13.46 6.95
N CYS A 50 -5.22 -14.72 6.64
CA CYS A 50 -6.03 -15.84 7.11
C CYS A 50 -5.37 -16.44 8.35
N SER A 51 -6.10 -16.46 9.46
CA SER A 51 -5.67 -17.09 10.72
C SER A 51 -5.73 -18.61 10.67
N ILE A 52 -6.52 -19.18 9.75
CA ILE A 52 -6.61 -20.63 9.50
C ILE A 52 -5.47 -21.11 8.60
N HIS A 53 -5.09 -20.30 7.60
CA HIS A 53 -4.09 -20.62 6.58
C HIS A 53 -2.97 -19.57 6.61
N PRO A 54 -1.93 -19.74 7.45
CA PRO A 54 -0.98 -18.67 7.78
C PRO A 54 -0.16 -18.13 6.61
N TRP A 55 -0.10 -18.86 5.49
CA TRP A 55 0.55 -18.43 4.25
C TRP A 55 -0.30 -17.47 3.41
N MET A 56 -1.57 -17.26 3.76
CA MET A 56 -2.44 -16.32 3.07
C MET A 56 -2.30 -14.95 3.71
N ASN A 57 -1.53 -14.10 3.05
CA ASN A 57 -1.30 -12.72 3.46
C ASN A 57 -1.43 -11.79 2.26
N SER A 58 -1.89 -10.57 2.53
CA SER A 58 -1.89 -9.46 1.60
C SER A 58 -1.92 -8.14 2.38
N TRP A 59 -1.97 -7.03 1.66
CA TRP A 59 -2.00 -5.70 2.25
C TRP A 59 -3.13 -4.89 1.63
N LEU A 60 -3.81 -4.10 2.46
CA LEU A 60 -4.89 -3.23 2.07
C LEU A 60 -4.56 -1.78 2.44
N LEU A 61 -4.45 -0.91 1.44
CA LEU A 61 -4.32 0.53 1.66
C LEU A 61 -5.68 1.20 1.46
N ILE A 62 -6.17 1.89 2.49
CA ILE A 62 -7.45 2.60 2.48
C ILE A 62 -7.19 4.09 2.36
N LYS A 63 -7.69 4.70 1.28
CA LYS A 63 -7.51 6.13 0.95
C LYS A 63 -8.80 6.70 0.38
N ASP A 64 -9.06 7.96 0.67
CA ASP A 64 -10.13 8.78 0.11
C ASP A 64 -9.71 9.37 -1.24
N SER A 65 -8.42 9.69 -1.39
CA SER A 65 -7.86 10.15 -2.66
C SER A 65 -7.52 8.98 -3.59
N PRO A 66 -7.71 9.08 -4.91
CA PRO A 66 -7.33 8.02 -5.85
C PRO A 66 -5.84 8.01 -6.21
N TYR A 67 -5.04 8.94 -5.67
CA TYR A 67 -3.67 9.19 -6.09
C TYR A 67 -2.67 8.23 -5.43
N MET A 68 -2.71 6.97 -5.85
CA MET A 68 -1.83 5.90 -5.38
C MET A 68 -1.47 4.96 -6.53
N ALA A 69 -0.36 4.24 -6.38
CA ALA A 69 0.05 3.19 -7.30
C ALA A 69 0.76 2.06 -6.54
N VAL A 70 0.67 0.85 -7.09
CA VAL A 70 1.50 -0.30 -6.68
C VAL A 70 2.45 -0.59 -7.83
N THR A 71 3.75 -0.60 -7.55
CA THR A 71 4.76 -0.91 -8.55
C THR A 71 4.67 -2.39 -8.95
N PRO A 72 4.67 -2.73 -10.25
CA PRO A 72 4.86 -4.09 -10.71
C PRO A 72 6.34 -4.49 -10.60
N ALA A 73 6.68 -5.70 -11.06
CA ALA A 73 8.02 -6.27 -10.91
C ALA A 73 9.15 -5.46 -11.58
N ASP A 74 8.84 -4.62 -12.57
CA ASP A 74 9.83 -3.76 -13.24
C ASP A 74 10.03 -2.40 -12.52
N GLY A 75 9.29 -2.14 -11.44
CA GLY A 75 9.39 -0.95 -10.61
C GLY A 75 8.79 0.33 -11.22
N LYS A 76 8.20 0.27 -12.43
CA LYS A 76 7.63 1.46 -13.10
C LYS A 76 6.22 1.72 -12.61
N PHE A 77 5.90 2.96 -12.30
CA PHE A 77 4.56 3.36 -11.89
C PHE A 77 4.20 4.72 -12.47
N GLU A 78 2.90 4.97 -12.53
CA GLU A 78 2.30 6.25 -12.90
C GLU A 78 1.13 6.50 -11.96
N ILE A 79 0.94 7.75 -11.55
CA ILE A 79 -0.27 8.21 -10.87
C ILE A 79 -0.87 9.30 -11.74
N ALA A 80 -1.88 8.94 -12.52
CA ALA A 80 -2.50 9.84 -13.47
C ALA A 80 -3.36 10.91 -12.78
N ASN A 81 -3.47 12.07 -13.44
CA ASN A 81 -4.41 13.14 -13.10
C ASN A 81 -4.27 13.71 -11.68
N VAL A 82 -3.07 13.71 -11.10
CA VAL A 82 -2.81 14.39 -9.82
C VAL A 82 -3.00 15.91 -10.03
N PRO A 83 -3.84 16.58 -9.22
CA PRO A 83 -4.04 18.03 -9.33
C PRO A 83 -2.75 18.81 -9.13
N ALA A 84 -2.61 19.94 -9.81
CA ALA A 84 -1.48 20.84 -9.61
C ALA A 84 -1.43 21.33 -8.15
N GLY A 85 -0.24 21.37 -7.57
CA GLY A 85 -0.05 21.74 -6.17
C GLY A 85 1.18 21.12 -5.54
N GLU A 86 1.30 21.30 -4.22
CA GLU A 86 2.32 20.62 -3.42
C GLU A 86 1.69 19.37 -2.80
N TRP A 87 2.30 18.21 -3.06
CA TRP A 87 1.84 16.92 -2.61
C TRP A 87 2.93 16.21 -1.84
N THR A 88 2.58 15.57 -0.74
CA THR A 88 3.47 14.63 -0.05
C THR A 88 3.10 13.21 -0.48
N PHE A 89 4.01 12.53 -1.15
CA PHE A 89 3.87 11.11 -1.46
C PHE A 89 4.56 10.25 -0.40
N GLN A 90 4.02 9.06 -0.14
CA GLN A 90 4.57 8.12 0.84
C GLN A 90 4.90 6.78 0.16
N PHE A 91 6.14 6.35 0.30
CA PHE A 91 6.68 5.10 -0.21
C PHE A 91 6.83 4.08 0.92
N TRP A 92 6.31 2.89 0.68
CA TRP A 92 6.30 1.80 1.64
C TRP A 92 6.42 0.46 0.90
N HIS A 93 7.04 -0.52 1.56
CA HIS A 93 7.10 -1.91 1.10
C HIS A 93 6.91 -2.85 2.29
N GLU A 94 6.34 -4.03 2.06
CA GLU A 94 6.02 -4.99 3.15
C GLU A 94 7.22 -5.41 3.99
N THR A 95 8.37 -5.70 3.35
CA THR A 95 9.62 -6.03 4.05
C THR A 95 10.34 -4.82 4.62
N ALA A 96 10.49 -3.75 3.81
CA ALA A 96 11.26 -2.57 4.21
C ALA A 96 10.53 -1.68 5.22
N GLY A 97 9.20 -1.78 5.29
CA GLY A 97 8.36 -0.79 5.94
C GLY A 97 8.43 0.55 5.20
N TYR A 98 8.67 1.63 5.95
CA TYR A 98 8.92 2.95 5.36
C TYR A 98 10.20 2.93 4.51
N VAL A 99 10.11 3.36 3.26
CA VAL A 99 11.27 3.48 2.36
C VAL A 99 12.02 4.78 2.69
N ARG A 100 13.08 4.71 3.51
CA ARG A 100 13.78 5.90 4.05
C ARG A 100 15.04 6.27 3.30
N ASP A 101 15.98 5.32 3.20
CA ASP A 101 17.30 5.57 2.63
C ASP A 101 17.28 5.22 1.14
N VAL A 102 17.27 6.25 0.29
CA VAL A 102 17.15 6.09 -1.16
C VAL A 102 18.23 6.84 -1.91
N LYS A 103 18.39 6.51 -3.20
CA LYS A 103 19.10 7.36 -4.16
C LYS A 103 18.15 7.81 -5.25
N VAL A 104 17.85 9.10 -5.31
CA VAL A 104 17.06 9.72 -6.38
C VAL A 104 18.00 10.15 -7.49
N ASN A 105 17.90 9.53 -8.66
CA ASN A 105 18.79 9.76 -9.81
C ASN A 105 20.27 9.68 -9.42
N GLY A 106 20.62 8.69 -8.58
CA GLY A 106 21.97 8.45 -8.09
C GLY A 106 22.42 9.31 -6.90
N LYS A 107 21.65 10.33 -6.50
CA LYS A 107 21.95 11.18 -5.34
C LYS A 107 21.27 10.66 -4.09
N ALA A 108 22.03 10.52 -3.00
CA ALA A 108 21.47 10.08 -1.72
C ALA A 108 20.41 11.06 -1.22
N ALA A 109 19.30 10.51 -0.71
CA ALA A 109 18.25 11.24 -0.03
C ALA A 109 17.71 10.40 1.13
N GLU A 110 17.26 11.09 2.18
CA GLU A 110 16.62 10.48 3.33
C GLU A 110 15.18 10.97 3.43
N TRP A 111 14.24 10.02 3.46
CA TRP A 111 12.81 10.30 3.49
C TRP A 111 12.23 9.90 4.85
N SER A 112 11.92 10.90 5.68
CA SER A 112 11.28 10.67 6.97
C SER A 112 9.93 9.98 6.77
N LYS A 113 9.75 8.81 7.39
CA LYS A 113 8.55 7.95 7.21
C LYS A 113 8.27 7.62 5.74
N GLY A 114 9.32 7.57 4.90
CA GLY A 114 9.22 7.34 3.46
C GLY A 114 8.44 8.40 2.72
N ARG A 115 8.47 9.65 3.20
CA ARG A 115 7.75 10.77 2.59
C ARG A 115 8.67 11.69 1.83
N THR A 116 8.20 12.18 0.70
CA THR A 116 8.85 13.21 -0.10
C THR A 116 7.81 14.17 -0.65
N ASP A 117 8.13 15.46 -0.63
CA ASP A 117 7.27 16.51 -1.16
C ASP A 117 7.59 16.73 -2.64
N VAL A 118 6.52 16.79 -3.43
CA VAL A 118 6.58 16.84 -4.89
C VAL A 118 5.67 17.96 -5.34
N LYS A 119 6.23 18.87 -6.14
CA LYS A 119 5.46 19.92 -6.79
C LYS A 119 4.93 19.41 -8.12
N ILE A 120 3.62 19.36 -8.25
CA ILE A 120 2.91 19.00 -9.48
C ILE A 120 2.56 20.28 -10.23
N ALA A 121 3.11 20.44 -11.43
CA ALA A 121 2.81 21.58 -12.29
C ALA A 121 1.53 21.33 -13.10
N ALA A 122 0.73 22.37 -13.32
CA ALA A 122 -0.49 22.26 -14.11
C ALA A 122 -0.20 21.83 -15.56
N GLY A 123 -0.89 20.79 -16.02
CA GLY A 123 -0.85 20.31 -17.41
C GLY A 123 0.49 19.72 -17.84
N LYS A 124 1.35 19.29 -16.90
CA LYS A 124 2.65 18.67 -17.18
C LYS A 124 2.84 17.43 -16.34
N ASP A 125 3.57 16.48 -16.89
CA ASP A 125 4.03 15.32 -16.14
C ASP A 125 5.13 15.75 -15.17
N THR A 126 5.05 15.25 -13.93
CA THR A 126 6.13 15.36 -12.96
C THR A 126 6.85 14.02 -12.88
N ASP A 127 8.09 14.00 -13.35
CA ASP A 127 8.96 12.83 -13.26
C ASP A 127 9.76 12.85 -11.94
N LEU A 128 9.61 11.79 -11.14
CA LEU A 128 10.40 11.58 -9.92
C LEU A 128 11.80 11.03 -10.20
N GLY A 129 12.03 10.56 -11.43
CA GLY A 129 13.21 9.85 -11.85
C GLY A 129 13.31 8.46 -11.23
N THR A 130 14.53 7.93 -11.19
CA THR A 130 14.79 6.62 -10.58
C THR A 130 15.03 6.76 -9.09
N VAL A 131 14.16 6.15 -8.29
CA VAL A 131 14.31 6.01 -6.84
C VAL A 131 14.91 4.63 -6.54
N ALA A 132 16.22 4.56 -6.34
CA ALA A 132 16.90 3.32 -6.02
C ALA A 132 16.86 3.05 -4.51
N ILE A 133 16.42 1.86 -4.13
CA ILE A 133 16.36 1.37 -2.75
C ILE A 133 17.45 0.31 -2.58
N GLY A 134 18.22 0.40 -1.49
CA GLY A 134 19.28 -0.59 -1.23
C GLY A 134 18.73 -1.99 -0.96
N ALA A 135 19.34 -3.02 -1.53
CA ALA A 135 18.89 -4.42 -1.39
C ALA A 135 18.72 -4.88 0.07
N LYS A 136 19.56 -4.37 0.98
CA LYS A 136 19.48 -4.63 2.42
C LYS A 136 18.13 -4.26 3.05
N ALA A 137 17.37 -3.35 2.44
CA ALA A 137 16.03 -3.00 2.90
C ALA A 137 15.02 -4.14 2.73
N PHE A 138 15.34 -5.14 1.90
CA PHE A 138 14.47 -6.27 1.58
C PHE A 138 14.99 -7.60 2.13
N GLU A 139 16.10 -7.58 2.87
CA GLU A 139 16.55 -8.75 3.60
C GLU A 139 15.55 -9.03 4.72
N SER A 140 15.13 -10.29 4.87
CA SER A 140 14.26 -10.71 5.96
C SER A 140 14.91 -10.36 7.29
N LYS A 141 14.17 -9.65 8.14
CA LYS A 141 14.60 -9.37 9.51
C LYS A 141 14.62 -10.62 10.37
#